data_AF-A0A969T5D4-F1
#
_entry.id   AF-A0A969T5D4-F1
#
_cell.length_a   1.000
_cell.length_b   1.000
_cell.length_c   1.000
_cell.angle_alpha   90.00
_cell.angle_beta   90.00
_cell.angle_gamma   90.00
#
_symmetry.space_group_name_H-M   'P 1'
#
loop_
_entity.id
_entity.type
_entity.pdbx_description
1 polymer ?
#
loop_
_entity_poly.entity_id
_entity_poly.type
_entity_poly.pdbx_seq_one_letter_code
_entity_poly.pdbx_strand_id
1 'polypeptide(L)'
;MLLDKSDLSIVDIIDVGYSTESFSGWENLADGDYVLGVDLLSTFDAGELSAPVTLDLALDFVQPGILNITLEFPLVMTNEYVCDTYVIYLAEVNKAGAVYTVTQNVIKPSNFLTGQYQGVDAETSVTPGEESQVEVILGCDLLIHGLGFGWMNNFWGEDIVAGGNAVITVDEVNKTIDIADQEYMSTTYNGSPQEPYAIVGSGTYDDSGTYITMTINYELTNYGTGWAQWCFDNGYLPTNTFVATLTMDPAGLKVVKATTNVPFNLGDIKPKH
;
A
#
# COMPACT_ATOMS: atom_id res chain seq x y z
N MET A 1 16.67 5.18 12.64
CA MET A 1 17.98 5.36 11.94
C MET A 1 18.23 6.81 11.54
N LEU A 2 19.48 7.23 11.49
CA LEU A 2 19.94 8.52 10.95
C LEU A 2 20.66 8.27 9.63
N LEU A 3 20.27 8.95 8.56
CA LEU A 3 20.83 8.78 7.22
C LEU A 3 21.37 10.09 6.66
N ASP A 4 22.39 10.00 5.80
CA ASP A 4 22.83 11.14 4.99
C ASP A 4 21.79 11.40 3.89
N LYS A 5 21.34 12.65 3.73
CA LYS A 5 20.27 12.97 2.78
C LYS A 5 20.69 12.79 1.32
N SER A 6 21.99 12.88 1.02
CA SER A 6 22.47 12.88 -0.36
C SER A 6 22.42 11.50 -1.02
N ASP A 7 22.64 10.44 -0.25
CA ASP A 7 22.71 9.07 -0.76
C ASP A 7 21.92 8.05 0.08
N LEU A 8 21.27 8.49 1.17
CA LEU A 8 20.53 7.66 2.12
C LEU A 8 21.40 6.57 2.75
N SER A 9 22.72 6.77 2.80
CA SER A 9 23.61 5.89 3.54
C SER A 9 23.35 6.04 5.04
N ILE A 10 23.39 4.92 5.76
CA ILE A 10 23.20 4.90 7.20
C ILE A 10 24.40 5.58 7.86
N VAL A 11 24.14 6.67 8.58
CA VAL A 11 25.12 7.37 9.40
C VAL A 11 25.16 6.75 10.79
N ASP A 12 23.98 6.46 11.35
CA ASP A 12 23.87 5.76 12.62
C ASP A 12 22.56 4.96 12.72
N ILE A 13 22.62 3.85 13.44
CA ILE A 13 21.45 3.05 13.82
C ILE A 13 21.13 3.40 15.27
N ILE A 14 20.00 4.09 15.43
CA ILE A 14 19.45 4.41 16.74
C ILE A 14 18.48 3.27 17.03
N ASP A 15 18.98 2.23 17.67
CA ASP A 15 18.19 1.15 18.24
C ASP A 15 18.88 0.73 19.54
N VAL A 16 18.16 0.83 20.65
CA VAL A 16 18.65 0.42 21.96
C VAL A 16 17.77 -0.65 22.61
N GLY A 17 16.74 -1.14 21.90
CA GLY A 17 15.81 -2.16 22.39
C GLY A 17 14.90 -1.68 23.53
N TYR A 18 14.65 -0.37 23.64
CA TYR A 18 13.79 0.24 24.66
C TYR A 18 12.64 1.03 24.03
N SER A 19 11.61 1.32 24.82
CA SER A 19 10.42 2.09 24.39
C SER A 19 10.71 3.56 24.04
N THR A 20 11.92 4.05 24.32
CA THR A 20 12.37 5.40 24.01
C THR A 20 13.82 5.32 23.60
N GLU A 21 14.14 5.97 22.49
CA GLU A 21 15.47 5.94 21.91
C GLU A 21 15.98 7.36 21.73
N SER A 22 17.28 7.55 21.95
CA SER A 22 17.90 8.88 21.91
C SER A 22 19.23 8.82 21.21
N PHE A 23 19.44 9.76 20.30
CA PHE A 23 20.75 9.99 19.68
C PHE A 23 21.39 11.24 20.26
N SER A 24 22.61 11.10 20.76
CA SER A 24 23.37 12.18 21.41
C SER A 24 24.71 12.49 20.71
N GLY A 25 24.91 12.04 19.47
CA GLY A 25 26.17 12.18 18.74
C GLY A 25 26.24 13.37 17.78
N TRP A 26 25.28 14.29 17.83
CA TRP A 26 25.13 15.39 16.86
C TRP A 26 26.38 16.24 16.72
N GLU A 27 27.12 16.50 17.79
CA GLU A 27 28.33 17.32 17.78
C GLU A 27 29.51 16.70 17.01
N ASN A 28 29.49 15.38 16.81
CA ASN A 28 30.55 14.65 16.11
C ASN A 28 30.25 14.47 14.63
N LEU A 29 29.02 14.77 14.19
CA LEU A 29 28.63 14.72 12.80
C LEU A 29 29.21 15.91 12.01
N ALA A 30 29.52 15.66 10.74
CA ALA A 30 29.85 16.73 9.81
C ALA A 30 28.66 17.71 9.64
N ASP A 31 28.91 18.88 9.07
CA ASP A 31 27.82 19.73 8.63
C ASP A 31 27.20 19.13 7.36
N GLY A 32 25.88 19.21 7.24
CA GLY A 32 25.16 18.54 6.16
C GLY A 32 23.66 18.41 6.41
N ASP A 33 23.01 17.75 5.46
CA ASP A 33 21.60 17.41 5.54
C ASP A 33 21.44 15.92 5.85
N TYR A 34 20.58 15.63 6.82
CA TYR A 34 20.29 14.30 7.30
C TYR A 34 18.80 14.00 7.20
N VAL A 35 18.46 12.72 7.17
CA VAL A 35 17.10 12.22 7.22
C VAL A 35 16.96 11.29 8.42
N LEU A 36 15.83 11.39 9.12
CA LEU A 36 15.46 10.44 10.16
C LEU A 36 14.51 9.41 9.57
N GLY A 37 15.03 8.21 9.40
CA GLY A 37 14.26 7.04 8.96
C GLY A 37 13.81 6.23 10.16
N VAL A 38 12.65 5.60 10.03
CA VAL A 38 12.16 4.59 10.96
C VAL A 38 11.76 3.36 10.18
N ASP A 39 12.08 2.20 10.74
CA ASP A 39 11.64 0.89 10.32
C ASP A 39 11.08 0.14 11.54
N LEU A 40 10.55 -1.05 11.29
CA LEU A 40 10.15 -1.96 12.34
C LEU A 40 11.18 -3.07 12.47
N LEU A 41 12.13 -2.88 13.39
CA LEU A 41 12.98 -3.98 13.81
C LEU A 41 12.17 -4.93 14.70
N SER A 42 11.75 -6.05 14.13
CA SER A 42 10.98 -7.05 14.85
C SER A 42 11.74 -8.38 14.94
N THR A 43 11.83 -8.94 16.15
CA THR A 43 12.33 -10.31 16.39
C THR A 43 11.26 -11.38 16.21
N PHE A 44 10.01 -10.95 16.06
CA PHE A 44 8.87 -11.75 15.64
C PHE A 44 8.47 -11.30 14.24
N ASP A 45 8.02 -12.20 13.38
CA ASP A 45 7.43 -11.73 12.11
C ASP A 45 6.18 -10.94 12.48
N ALA A 46 6.10 -9.66 12.12
CA ALA A 46 4.97 -8.85 12.57
C ALA A 46 3.64 -9.28 11.92
N GLY A 47 3.69 -10.14 10.90
CA GLY A 47 2.55 -10.92 10.42
C GLY A 47 2.02 -11.97 11.41
N GLU A 48 2.74 -12.26 12.50
CA GLU A 48 2.24 -13.08 13.63
C GLU A 48 1.25 -12.33 14.51
N LEU A 49 1.15 -11.00 14.39
CA LEU A 49 0.13 -10.23 15.09
C LEU A 49 -1.23 -10.51 14.44
N SER A 50 -2.20 -10.94 15.25
CA SER A 50 -3.55 -11.31 14.79
C SER A 50 -4.37 -10.14 14.23
N ALA A 51 -3.84 -8.92 14.35
CA ALA A 51 -4.39 -7.70 13.80
C ALA A 51 -3.23 -6.75 13.46
N PRO A 52 -3.30 -6.07 12.33
CA PRO A 52 -2.42 -4.97 11.98
C PRO A 52 -2.41 -3.88 13.03
N VAL A 53 -1.23 -3.35 13.27
CA VAL A 53 -0.91 -2.35 14.30
C VAL A 53 -0.39 -1.13 13.59
N THR A 54 -1.10 -0.02 13.79
CA THR A 54 -0.62 1.31 13.43
C THR A 54 0.19 1.89 14.58
N LEU A 55 1.33 2.49 14.26
CA LEU A 55 2.23 3.07 15.25
C LEU A 55 2.23 4.59 15.13
N ASP A 56 1.97 5.22 16.28
CA ASP A 56 2.22 6.64 16.48
C ASP A 56 3.67 6.83 16.93
N LEU A 57 4.35 7.82 16.37
CA LEU A 57 5.70 8.19 16.80
C LEU A 57 5.76 9.66 17.18
N ALA A 58 6.58 9.97 18.18
CA ALA A 58 6.95 11.33 18.55
C ALA A 58 8.47 11.46 18.52
N LEU A 59 8.98 12.52 17.88
CA LEU A 59 10.40 12.86 17.87
C LEU A 59 10.64 14.14 18.65
N ASP A 60 11.36 14.01 19.77
CA ASP A 60 11.78 15.14 20.60
C ASP A 60 13.17 15.65 20.18
N PHE A 61 13.25 16.94 19.85
CA PHE A 61 14.49 17.62 19.53
C PHE A 61 14.80 18.67 20.57
N VAL A 62 15.82 18.39 21.38
CA VAL A 62 16.24 19.26 22.47
C VAL A 62 17.67 19.75 22.23
N GLN A 63 17.80 21.02 21.90
CA GLN A 63 19.05 21.77 21.87
C GLN A 63 19.02 22.86 22.94
N PRO A 64 19.76 22.73 24.05
CA PRO A 64 19.71 23.69 25.15
C PRO A 64 19.90 25.14 24.69
N GLY A 65 18.89 25.97 24.95
CA GLY A 65 18.90 27.39 24.60
C GLY A 65 18.65 27.74 23.13
N ILE A 66 18.43 26.74 22.27
CA ILE A 66 18.25 26.93 20.82
C ILE A 66 16.96 26.30 20.31
N LEU A 67 16.72 25.02 20.59
CA LEU A 67 15.58 24.25 20.07
C LEU A 67 14.97 23.40 21.18
N ASN A 68 13.65 23.36 21.27
CA ASN A 68 12.93 22.41 22.11
C ASN A 68 11.57 22.18 21.47
N ILE A 69 11.49 21.19 20.59
CA ILE A 69 10.29 20.88 19.82
C ILE A 69 10.01 19.38 19.87
N THR A 70 8.73 19.05 19.74
CA THR A 70 8.26 17.69 19.54
C THR A 70 7.55 17.64 18.19
N LEU A 71 7.91 16.67 17.35
CA LEU A 71 7.23 16.39 16.09
C LEU A 71 6.39 15.13 16.27
N GLU A 72 5.08 15.25 16.07
CA GLU A 72 4.12 14.17 16.20
C GLU A 72 3.82 13.53 14.83
N PHE A 73 3.82 12.21 14.79
CA PHE A 73 3.60 11.39 13.60
C PHE A 73 2.54 10.32 13.89
N PRO A 74 1.25 10.70 13.89
CA PRO A 74 0.17 9.74 14.12
C PRO A 74 0.04 8.77 12.94
N LEU A 75 -0.22 7.50 13.24
CA LEU A 75 -0.47 6.43 12.27
C LEU A 75 0.62 6.33 11.18
N VAL A 76 1.87 6.61 11.54
CA VAL A 76 2.93 6.82 10.55
C VAL A 76 3.46 5.51 10.00
N MET A 77 3.51 4.46 10.81
CA MET A 77 3.93 3.12 10.41
C MET A 77 2.82 2.10 10.63
N THR A 78 2.90 1.01 9.88
CA THR A 78 2.11 -0.20 10.05
C THR A 78 3.04 -1.40 10.04
N ASN A 79 2.68 -2.46 10.76
CA ASN A 79 3.35 -3.76 10.67
C ASN A 79 2.87 -4.61 9.48
N GLU A 80 2.07 -4.03 8.58
CA GLU A 80 1.62 -4.72 7.37
C GLU A 80 2.76 -4.98 6.38
N TYR A 81 3.85 -4.22 6.46
CA TYR A 81 4.98 -4.26 5.52
C TYR A 81 6.31 -4.43 6.26
N VAL A 82 6.49 -5.52 7.01
CA VAL A 82 7.73 -5.75 7.76
C VAL A 82 8.79 -6.44 6.92
N CYS A 83 9.73 -5.64 6.46
CA CYS A 83 10.96 -6.06 5.80
C CYS A 83 11.99 -4.93 5.88
N ASP A 84 13.26 -5.29 5.75
CA ASP A 84 14.41 -4.39 5.87
C ASP A 84 14.40 -3.23 4.85
N THR A 85 13.59 -3.33 3.79
CA THR A 85 13.47 -2.31 2.74
C THR A 85 12.34 -1.31 2.98
N TYR A 86 11.45 -1.54 3.94
CA TYR A 86 10.32 -0.66 4.23
C TYR A 86 10.68 0.38 5.30
N VAL A 87 11.33 1.47 4.87
CA VAL A 87 11.77 2.57 5.73
C VAL A 87 10.92 3.82 5.47
N ILE A 88 10.29 4.35 6.52
CA ILE A 88 9.57 5.63 6.43
C ILE A 88 10.49 6.75 6.92
N TYR A 89 10.68 7.75 6.07
CA TYR A 89 11.43 8.95 6.43
C TYR A 89 10.48 9.95 7.09
N LEU A 90 10.82 10.45 8.28
CA LEU A 90 9.93 11.26 9.13
C LEU A 90 10.26 12.75 9.05
N ALA A 91 11.54 13.07 9.07
CA ALA A 91 12.02 14.44 9.18
C ALA A 91 13.38 14.62 8.53
N GLU A 92 13.64 15.84 8.10
CA GLU A 92 14.95 16.28 7.63
C GLU A 92 15.62 17.13 8.70
N VAL A 93 16.93 16.94 8.88
CA VAL A 93 17.75 17.70 9.82
C VAL A 93 18.90 18.35 9.05
N ASN A 94 18.95 19.68 9.03
CA ASN A 94 20.12 20.41 8.56
C ASN A 94 21.00 20.75 9.75
N LYS A 95 22.28 20.33 9.71
CA LYS A 95 23.29 20.64 10.72
C LYS A 95 24.30 21.64 10.17
N ALA A 96 24.53 22.72 10.93
CA ALA A 96 25.52 23.74 10.65
C ALA A 96 26.28 24.12 11.94
N GLY A 97 27.54 23.68 12.05
CA GLY A 97 28.36 23.79 13.24
C GLY A 97 27.71 23.09 14.44
N ALA A 98 27.41 23.87 15.47
CA ALA A 98 26.77 23.39 16.69
C ALA A 98 25.24 23.50 16.65
N VAL A 99 24.65 24.02 15.57
CA VAL A 99 23.21 24.27 15.45
C VAL A 99 22.60 23.28 14.48
N TYR A 100 21.40 22.81 14.78
CA TYR A 100 20.60 22.04 13.84
C TYR A 100 19.18 22.58 13.75
N THR A 101 18.60 22.48 12.56
CA THR A 101 17.20 22.76 12.29
C THR A 101 16.52 21.48 11.84
N VAL A 102 15.26 21.32 12.21
CA VAL A 102 14.48 20.12 11.89
C VAL A 102 13.21 20.54 11.17
N THR A 103 12.90 19.84 10.08
CA THR A 103 11.65 20.00 9.34
C THR A 103 10.94 18.67 9.25
N GLN A 104 9.67 18.64 9.62
CA GLN A 104 8.82 17.47 9.41
C GLN A 104 8.63 17.25 7.91
N ASN A 105 8.98 16.06 7.41
CA ASN A 105 8.81 15.66 6.03
C ASN A 105 8.62 14.15 5.95
N VAL A 106 7.36 13.71 5.91
CA VAL A 106 7.03 12.29 5.89
C VAL A 106 7.08 11.77 4.46
N ILE A 107 8.02 10.88 4.18
CA ILE A 107 8.16 10.21 2.89
C ILE A 107 8.06 8.70 3.15
N LYS A 108 7.07 8.06 2.52
CA LYS A 108 6.92 6.61 2.52
C LYS A 108 7.65 6.00 1.32
N PRO A 109 8.11 4.75 1.38
CA PRO A 109 8.60 4.04 0.21
C PRO A 109 7.57 4.06 -0.92
N SER A 110 8.02 4.36 -2.12
CA SER A 110 7.17 4.45 -3.32
C SER A 110 7.98 3.99 -4.53
N ASN A 111 7.31 3.44 -5.54
CA ASN A 111 7.86 3.27 -6.89
C ASN A 111 7.03 4.08 -7.90
N PHE A 112 7.44 4.07 -9.17
CA PHE A 112 6.73 4.86 -10.18
C PHE A 112 5.28 4.37 -10.44
N LEU A 113 4.95 3.12 -10.07
CA LEU A 113 3.61 2.55 -10.17
C LEU A 113 2.76 2.77 -8.91
N THR A 114 3.32 3.21 -7.79
CA THR A 114 2.52 3.43 -6.58
C THR A 114 1.63 4.66 -6.68
N GLY A 115 0.37 4.50 -6.30
CA GLY A 115 -0.63 5.57 -6.30
C GLY A 115 -2.04 5.04 -6.49
N GLN A 116 -3.00 5.98 -6.43
CA GLN A 116 -4.41 5.69 -6.68
C GLN A 116 -4.71 5.66 -8.18
N TYR A 117 -5.38 4.61 -8.62
CA TYR A 117 -5.80 4.41 -9.99
C TYR A 117 -7.30 4.63 -10.15
N GLN A 118 -7.64 5.48 -11.11
CA GLN A 118 -8.99 5.78 -11.54
C GLN A 118 -9.35 4.92 -12.75
N GLY A 119 -10.63 4.60 -12.93
CA GLY A 119 -11.07 3.86 -14.13
C GLY A 119 -12.23 2.93 -13.86
N VAL A 120 -12.34 1.88 -14.67
CA VAL A 120 -13.39 0.87 -14.59
C VAL A 120 -12.80 -0.49 -14.25
N ASP A 121 -13.54 -1.26 -13.48
CA ASP A 121 -13.14 -2.60 -13.06
C ASP A 121 -14.34 -3.57 -13.04
N ALA A 122 -14.12 -4.79 -13.52
CA ALA A 122 -15.10 -5.87 -13.54
C ALA A 122 -16.49 -5.46 -14.07
N GLU A 123 -16.51 -4.63 -15.11
CA GLU A 123 -17.75 -4.06 -15.66
C GLU A 123 -18.68 -5.16 -16.19
N THR A 124 -19.92 -5.20 -15.68
CA THR A 124 -20.94 -6.16 -16.10
C THR A 124 -22.02 -5.50 -16.96
N SER A 125 -22.77 -6.32 -17.71
CA SER A 125 -23.92 -5.87 -18.49
C SER A 125 -25.08 -5.35 -17.63
N VAL A 126 -25.09 -5.65 -16.33
CA VAL A 126 -26.16 -5.31 -15.39
C VAL A 126 -25.77 -4.17 -14.46
N THR A 127 -24.47 -4.01 -14.19
CA THR A 127 -23.86 -2.96 -13.39
C THR A 127 -22.74 -2.29 -14.18
N PRO A 128 -23.06 -1.52 -15.24
CA PRO A 128 -22.07 -0.83 -16.04
C PRO A 128 -21.42 0.31 -15.25
N GLY A 129 -20.11 0.46 -15.39
CA GLY A 129 -19.36 1.59 -14.83
C GLY A 129 -19.06 1.52 -13.33
N GLU A 130 -18.75 0.35 -12.78
CA GLU A 130 -18.19 0.24 -11.42
C GLU A 130 -16.85 1.01 -11.35
N GLU A 131 -16.78 2.00 -10.46
CA GLU A 131 -15.57 2.80 -10.25
C GLU A 131 -14.48 1.91 -9.66
N SER A 132 -13.31 1.92 -10.30
CA SER A 132 -12.12 1.29 -9.75
C SER A 132 -11.81 1.85 -8.36
N GLN A 133 -11.62 0.96 -7.39
CA GLN A 133 -11.02 1.30 -6.09
C GLN A 133 -9.56 0.87 -6.02
N VAL A 134 -8.92 0.78 -7.20
CA VAL A 134 -7.58 0.24 -7.30
C VAL A 134 -6.54 1.24 -6.81
N GLU A 135 -5.71 0.77 -5.89
CA GLU A 135 -4.52 1.47 -5.43
C GLU A 135 -3.33 0.52 -5.53
N VAL A 136 -2.20 1.03 -5.98
CA VAL A 136 -0.94 0.28 -5.95
C VAL A 136 -0.05 0.85 -4.87
N ILE A 137 0.43 0.00 -3.97
CA ILE A 137 1.22 0.40 -2.80
C ILE A 137 2.50 -0.41 -2.77
N LEU A 138 3.62 0.24 -2.48
CA LEU A 138 4.90 -0.42 -2.26
C LEU A 138 4.98 -0.71 -0.77
N GLY A 139 4.84 -1.99 -0.41
CA GLY A 139 5.20 -2.52 0.89
C GLY A 139 6.58 -3.18 0.80
N CYS A 140 6.64 -4.44 1.23
CA CYS A 140 7.76 -5.32 0.95
C CYS A 140 7.77 -5.79 -0.50
N ASP A 141 6.57 -6.09 -1.00
CA ASP A 141 6.28 -6.29 -2.41
C ASP A 141 5.42 -5.15 -2.94
N LEU A 142 5.29 -5.08 -4.26
CA LEU A 142 4.30 -4.22 -4.87
C LEU A 142 2.92 -4.89 -4.75
N LEU A 143 1.97 -4.19 -4.15
CA LEU A 143 0.63 -4.69 -3.92
C LEU A 143 -0.36 -3.91 -4.78
N ILE A 144 -1.34 -4.61 -5.34
CA ILE A 144 -2.53 -4.01 -5.94
C ILE A 144 -3.75 -4.28 -5.08
N HIS A 145 -4.40 -3.21 -4.65
CA HIS A 145 -5.61 -3.23 -3.85
C HIS A 145 -6.85 -3.09 -4.72
N GLY A 146 -8.01 -3.57 -4.27
CA GLY A 146 -9.33 -3.09 -4.74
C GLY A 146 -9.84 -3.67 -6.06
N LEU A 147 -9.14 -4.64 -6.67
CA LEU A 147 -9.66 -5.38 -7.83
C LEU A 147 -10.93 -6.16 -7.45
N GLY A 148 -11.95 -6.08 -8.28
CA GLY A 148 -13.22 -6.77 -8.13
C GLY A 148 -14.11 -6.19 -7.01
N PHE A 149 -13.71 -5.08 -6.37
CA PHE A 149 -14.43 -4.54 -5.22
C PHE A 149 -15.88 -4.16 -5.55
N GLY A 150 -16.07 -3.41 -6.65
CA GLY A 150 -17.41 -3.00 -7.10
C GLY A 150 -18.26 -4.21 -7.48
N TRP A 151 -17.69 -5.16 -8.23
CA TRP A 151 -18.36 -6.40 -8.57
C TRP A 151 -18.79 -7.20 -7.34
N MET A 152 -17.92 -7.35 -6.34
CA MET A 152 -18.21 -8.13 -5.13
C MET A 152 -19.38 -7.54 -4.33
N ASN A 153 -19.35 -6.23 -4.09
CA ASN A 153 -20.36 -5.57 -3.26
C ASN A 153 -21.67 -5.29 -4.01
N ASN A 154 -21.60 -4.89 -5.30
CA ASN A 154 -22.76 -4.37 -6.02
C ASN A 154 -23.44 -5.40 -6.94
N PHE A 155 -22.66 -6.27 -7.58
CA PHE A 155 -23.21 -7.31 -8.49
C PHE A 155 -23.38 -8.65 -7.77
N TRP A 156 -22.33 -9.11 -7.10
CA TRP A 156 -22.31 -10.41 -6.42
C TRP A 156 -23.09 -10.37 -5.11
N GLY A 157 -22.98 -9.26 -4.38
CA GLY A 157 -23.77 -8.99 -3.17
C GLY A 157 -23.20 -9.63 -1.91
N GLU A 158 -21.87 -9.76 -1.83
CA GLU A 158 -21.16 -10.22 -0.63
C GLU A 158 -20.41 -9.07 0.02
N ASP A 159 -20.40 -9.06 1.35
CA ASP A 159 -19.64 -8.08 2.14
C ASP A 159 -18.19 -8.56 2.28
N ILE A 160 -17.22 -7.74 1.87
CA ILE A 160 -15.80 -8.02 2.09
C ILE A 160 -15.48 -7.86 3.58
N VAL A 161 -14.95 -8.91 4.19
CA VAL A 161 -14.56 -8.95 5.60
C VAL A 161 -13.09 -8.65 5.78
N ALA A 162 -12.24 -9.17 4.90
CA ALA A 162 -10.80 -8.95 4.95
C ALA A 162 -10.13 -9.23 3.60
N GLY A 163 -8.91 -8.70 3.41
CA GLY A 163 -8.10 -8.85 2.21
C GLY A 163 -8.30 -7.73 1.19
N GLY A 164 -8.29 -8.09 -0.09
CA GLY A 164 -8.36 -7.15 -1.22
C GLY A 164 -7.00 -6.68 -1.72
N ASN A 165 -5.89 -7.25 -1.21
CA ASN A 165 -4.52 -6.95 -1.64
C ASN A 165 -3.91 -8.14 -2.35
N ALA A 166 -3.45 -7.94 -3.58
CA ALA A 166 -2.74 -8.96 -4.35
C ALA A 166 -1.29 -8.53 -4.57
N VAL A 167 -0.35 -9.42 -4.31
CA VAL A 167 1.06 -9.23 -4.66
C VAL A 167 1.19 -9.28 -6.17
N ILE A 168 1.89 -8.28 -6.74
CA ILE A 168 2.15 -8.19 -8.17
C ILE A 168 3.64 -8.19 -8.48
N THR A 169 4.00 -8.83 -9.58
CA THR A 169 5.34 -8.73 -10.17
C THR A 169 5.30 -7.84 -11.40
N VAL A 170 6.30 -6.98 -11.55
CA VAL A 170 6.41 -6.03 -12.67
C VAL A 170 7.63 -6.39 -13.51
N ASP A 171 7.42 -6.59 -14.80
CA ASP A 171 8.50 -6.64 -15.78
C ASP A 171 8.58 -5.29 -16.48
N GLU A 172 9.53 -4.45 -16.03
CA GLU A 172 9.68 -3.10 -16.55
C GLU A 172 10.16 -3.03 -18.00
N VAL A 173 10.79 -4.11 -18.48
CA VAL A 173 11.31 -4.20 -19.85
C VAL A 173 10.18 -4.52 -20.82
N ASN A 174 9.34 -5.49 -20.47
CA ASN A 174 8.21 -5.92 -21.29
C ASN A 174 6.93 -5.14 -21.01
N LYS A 175 6.93 -4.27 -19.98
CA LYS A 175 5.78 -3.46 -19.54
C LYS A 175 4.58 -4.32 -19.15
N THR A 176 4.84 -5.45 -18.50
CA THR A 176 3.81 -6.42 -18.06
C THR A 176 3.72 -6.49 -16.54
N ILE A 177 2.53 -6.86 -16.07
CA ILE A 177 2.22 -7.13 -14.67
C ILE A 177 1.73 -8.56 -14.56
N ASP A 178 2.17 -9.28 -13.54
CA ASP A 178 1.72 -10.64 -13.23
C ASP A 178 1.16 -10.71 -11.81
N ILE A 179 0.03 -11.39 -11.66
CA ILE A 179 -0.61 -11.69 -10.39
C ILE A 179 -0.66 -13.21 -10.29
N ALA A 180 0.28 -13.80 -9.55
CA ALA A 180 0.29 -15.23 -9.30
C ALA A 180 -0.96 -15.64 -8.48
N ASP A 181 -1.36 -16.91 -8.64
CA ASP A 181 -2.44 -17.52 -7.86
C ASP A 181 -2.15 -17.41 -6.36
N GLN A 182 -3.00 -16.67 -5.65
CA GLN A 182 -2.85 -16.38 -4.23
C GLN A 182 -4.22 -16.13 -3.58
N GLU A 183 -4.31 -16.36 -2.27
CA GLU A 183 -5.47 -15.95 -1.47
C GLU A 183 -5.61 -14.42 -1.53
N TYR A 184 -6.83 -13.92 -1.75
CA TYR A 184 -7.06 -12.52 -2.04
C TYR A 184 -8.01 -11.84 -1.06
N MET A 185 -9.20 -12.42 -0.85
CA MET A 185 -10.19 -11.83 0.05
C MET A 185 -11.06 -12.88 0.73
N SER A 186 -11.63 -12.50 1.87
CA SER A 186 -12.67 -13.24 2.55
C SER A 186 -13.93 -12.40 2.66
N THR A 187 -15.08 -13.05 2.52
CA THR A 187 -16.37 -12.37 2.39
C THR A 187 -17.45 -13.05 3.24
N THR A 188 -18.58 -12.38 3.40
CA THR A 188 -19.81 -12.97 3.93
C THR A 188 -20.98 -12.73 2.99
N TYR A 189 -21.87 -13.72 2.91
CA TYR A 189 -23.17 -13.60 2.24
C TYR A 189 -24.27 -13.69 3.28
N ASN A 190 -25.07 -12.62 3.44
CA ASN A 190 -26.07 -12.51 4.50
C ASN A 190 -25.51 -12.83 5.90
N GLY A 191 -24.29 -12.35 6.18
CA GLY A 191 -23.58 -12.58 7.44
C GLY A 191 -22.99 -13.99 7.62
N SER A 192 -23.13 -14.88 6.63
CA SER A 192 -22.52 -16.22 6.65
C SER A 192 -21.16 -16.19 5.95
N PRO A 193 -20.06 -16.59 6.60
CA PRO A 193 -18.73 -16.63 5.97
C PRO A 193 -18.72 -17.51 4.72
N GLN A 194 -18.00 -17.06 3.69
CA GLN A 194 -17.75 -17.82 2.46
C GLN A 194 -16.35 -18.45 2.47
N GLU A 195 -16.11 -19.41 1.57
CA GLU A 195 -14.75 -19.85 1.26
C GLU A 195 -13.95 -18.65 0.69
N PRO A 196 -12.71 -18.42 1.18
CA PRO A 196 -11.87 -17.34 0.70
C PRO A 196 -11.70 -17.39 -0.81
N TYR A 197 -11.71 -16.21 -1.41
CA TYR A 197 -11.42 -16.04 -2.82
C TYR A 197 -9.92 -16.02 -3.04
N ALA A 198 -9.47 -16.73 -4.07
CA ALA A 198 -8.16 -16.57 -4.67
C ALA A 198 -8.24 -15.68 -5.91
N ILE A 199 -7.13 -15.00 -6.24
CA ILE A 199 -6.96 -14.19 -7.44
C ILE A 199 -5.81 -14.71 -8.27
N VAL A 200 -5.96 -14.67 -9.59
CA VAL A 200 -4.88 -14.86 -10.55
C VAL A 200 -5.12 -13.94 -11.73
N GLY A 201 -4.06 -13.38 -12.30
CA GLY A 201 -4.22 -12.40 -13.37
C GLY A 201 -2.91 -11.98 -14.01
N SER A 202 -3.03 -11.23 -15.09
CA SER A 202 -1.91 -10.59 -15.76
C SER A 202 -2.38 -9.35 -16.51
N GLY A 203 -1.44 -8.48 -16.81
CA GLY A 203 -1.75 -7.19 -17.39
C GLY A 203 -0.55 -6.52 -18.06
N THR A 204 -0.81 -5.31 -18.52
CA THR A 204 0.19 -4.41 -19.10
C THR A 204 0.03 -3.04 -18.51
N TYR A 205 1.12 -2.26 -18.50
CA TYR A 205 1.05 -0.84 -18.16
C TYR A 205 1.75 0.00 -19.24
N ASP A 206 1.39 1.26 -19.35
CA ASP A 206 2.02 2.24 -20.24
C ASP A 206 2.40 3.48 -19.43
N ASP A 207 3.70 3.74 -19.37
CA ASP A 207 4.35 4.87 -18.69
C ASP A 207 4.91 5.92 -19.67
N SER A 208 4.58 5.82 -20.96
CA SER A 208 5.05 6.75 -22.00
C SER A 208 4.29 8.08 -22.02
N GLY A 209 3.11 8.12 -21.39
CA GLY A 209 2.25 9.29 -21.29
C GLY A 209 2.51 10.16 -20.05
N THR A 210 1.71 11.22 -19.90
CA THR A 210 1.74 12.08 -18.68
C THR A 210 1.30 11.32 -17.42
N TYR A 211 0.38 10.37 -17.58
CA TYR A 211 -0.14 9.53 -16.52
C TYR A 211 0.00 8.08 -16.92
N ILE A 212 0.37 7.24 -15.95
CA ILE A 212 0.47 5.81 -16.16
C ILE A 212 -0.92 5.25 -16.38
N THR A 213 -1.05 4.38 -17.38
CA THR A 213 -2.26 3.57 -17.59
C THR A 213 -1.94 2.10 -17.40
N MET A 214 -2.94 1.33 -16.98
CA MET A 214 -2.79 -0.09 -16.69
C MET A 214 -4.06 -0.85 -17.12
N THR A 215 -3.87 -2.03 -17.71
CA THR A 215 -4.95 -2.96 -18.01
C THR A 215 -4.63 -4.30 -17.37
N ILE A 216 -5.51 -4.80 -16.50
CA ILE A 216 -5.35 -6.09 -15.84
C ILE A 216 -6.53 -6.99 -16.22
N ASN A 217 -6.22 -8.20 -16.65
CA ASN A 217 -7.18 -9.28 -16.81
C ASN A 217 -6.97 -10.26 -15.66
N TYR A 218 -8.03 -10.56 -14.92
CA TYR A 218 -7.94 -11.43 -13.74
C TYR A 218 -9.17 -12.29 -13.57
N GLU A 219 -9.03 -13.31 -12.74
CA GLU A 219 -10.08 -14.22 -12.31
C GLU A 219 -10.12 -14.24 -10.80
N LEU A 220 -11.34 -14.31 -10.25
CA LEU A 220 -11.57 -14.59 -8.84
C LEU A 220 -12.13 -16.00 -8.74
N THR A 221 -11.56 -16.81 -7.86
CA THR A 221 -12.01 -18.19 -7.67
C THR A 221 -12.33 -18.49 -6.21
N ASN A 222 -13.45 -19.16 -5.95
CA ASN A 222 -13.68 -19.90 -4.71
C ASN A 222 -14.55 -21.14 -5.04
N TYR A 223 -14.58 -22.14 -4.16
CA TYR A 223 -15.26 -23.42 -4.40
C TYR A 223 -14.87 -24.11 -5.72
N GLY A 224 -13.64 -23.88 -6.20
CA GLY A 224 -13.16 -24.37 -7.50
C GLY A 224 -13.88 -23.78 -8.72
N THR A 225 -14.62 -22.69 -8.54
CA THR A 225 -15.36 -21.99 -9.60
C THR A 225 -14.66 -20.66 -9.92
N GLY A 226 -14.45 -20.38 -11.22
CA GLY A 226 -14.02 -19.07 -11.70
C GLY A 226 -15.23 -18.19 -12.01
N TRP A 227 -15.30 -17.04 -11.36
CA TRP A 227 -16.49 -16.19 -11.38
C TRP A 227 -16.58 -15.32 -12.62
N ALA A 228 -15.46 -14.87 -13.18
CA ALA A 228 -15.45 -14.18 -14.45
C ALA A 228 -15.88 -15.13 -15.58
N GLN A 229 -15.36 -16.36 -15.61
CA GLN A 229 -15.80 -17.38 -16.56
C GLN A 229 -17.30 -17.69 -16.40
N TRP A 230 -17.79 -17.88 -15.18
CA TRP A 230 -19.21 -18.11 -14.93
C TRP A 230 -20.06 -16.92 -15.39
N CYS A 231 -19.65 -15.69 -15.11
CA CYS A 231 -20.34 -14.49 -15.54
C CYS A 231 -20.39 -14.37 -17.07
N PHE A 232 -19.29 -14.70 -17.76
CA PHE A 232 -19.24 -14.74 -19.21
C PHE A 232 -20.20 -15.77 -19.80
N ASP A 233 -20.19 -16.99 -19.29
CA ASP A 233 -21.05 -18.08 -19.76
C ASP A 233 -22.55 -17.76 -19.58
N ASN A 234 -22.88 -16.89 -18.61
CA ASN A 234 -24.24 -16.42 -18.35
C ASN A 234 -24.56 -15.05 -19.00
N GLY A 235 -23.64 -14.48 -19.80
CA GLY A 235 -23.86 -13.22 -20.53
C GLY A 235 -23.79 -11.95 -19.68
N TYR A 236 -23.20 -12.03 -18.48
CA TYR A 236 -22.97 -10.89 -17.60
C TYR A 236 -21.68 -10.15 -17.93
N LEU A 237 -20.67 -10.84 -18.46
CA LEU A 237 -19.42 -10.24 -18.92
C LEU A 237 -19.21 -10.41 -20.43
N PRO A 238 -18.54 -9.46 -21.09
CA PRO A 238 -18.14 -9.58 -22.49
C PRO A 238 -16.92 -10.50 -22.70
N THR A 239 -16.14 -10.71 -21.65
CA THR A 239 -14.90 -11.52 -21.62
C THR A 239 -14.99 -12.57 -20.53
N ASN A 240 -14.23 -13.66 -20.66
CA ASN A 240 -14.17 -14.72 -19.67
C ASN A 240 -13.19 -14.44 -18.50
N THR A 241 -12.70 -13.21 -18.41
CA THR A 241 -11.94 -12.66 -17.29
C THR A 241 -12.55 -11.33 -16.89
N PHE A 242 -12.39 -10.93 -15.63
CA PHE A 242 -12.59 -9.55 -15.23
C PHE A 242 -11.51 -8.69 -15.89
N VAL A 243 -11.87 -7.46 -16.23
CA VAL A 243 -10.95 -6.50 -16.85
C VAL A 243 -10.99 -5.20 -16.05
N ALA A 244 -9.84 -4.81 -15.52
CA ALA A 244 -9.61 -3.48 -14.96
C ALA A 244 -8.88 -2.63 -16.00
N THR A 245 -9.43 -1.45 -16.31
CA THR A 245 -8.78 -0.43 -17.15
C THR A 245 -8.60 0.83 -16.33
N LEU A 246 -7.34 1.16 -16.06
CA LEU A 246 -6.92 2.01 -14.96
C LEU A 246 -5.99 3.12 -15.44
N THR A 247 -6.02 4.27 -14.76
CA THR A 247 -5.13 5.40 -15.02
C THR A 247 -4.85 6.20 -13.75
N MET A 248 -3.64 6.73 -13.61
CA MET A 248 -3.32 7.72 -12.57
C MET A 248 -3.81 9.14 -12.91
N ASP A 249 -4.42 9.35 -14.08
CA ASP A 249 -5.00 10.65 -14.43
C ASP A 249 -6.13 11.01 -13.44
N PRO A 250 -6.01 12.13 -12.69
CA PRO A 250 -7.06 12.58 -11.77
C PRO A 250 -8.39 12.88 -12.45
N ALA A 251 -8.37 13.12 -13.77
CA ALA A 251 -9.52 13.32 -14.64
C ALA A 251 -9.92 12.05 -15.43
N GLY A 252 -9.30 10.90 -15.12
CA GLY A 252 -9.71 9.59 -15.62
C GLY A 252 -11.20 9.31 -15.40
N LEU A 253 -11.72 8.24 -16.01
CA LEU A 253 -13.15 7.90 -15.99
C LEU A 253 -13.66 7.67 -14.55
N LYS A 254 -14.04 8.76 -13.88
CA LYS A 254 -14.81 8.79 -12.65
C LYS A 254 -16.28 8.66 -13.03
N VAL A 255 -16.82 7.45 -13.00
CA VAL A 255 -18.25 7.28 -13.23
C VAL A 255 -18.99 7.83 -11.99
N VAL A 256 -20.04 8.61 -12.22
CA VAL A 256 -20.62 9.53 -11.22
C VAL A 256 -21.23 8.81 -9.99
N LYS A 257 -20.54 8.92 -8.83
CA LYS A 257 -20.98 8.95 -7.40
C LYS A 257 -22.13 8.03 -6.91
N ALA A 258 -21.76 7.13 -5.98
CA ALA A 258 -22.40 7.03 -4.67
C ALA A 258 -21.39 6.64 -3.56
N THR A 259 -21.08 7.65 -2.73
CA THR A 259 -20.58 7.66 -1.35
C THR A 259 -20.48 6.33 -0.59
N THR A 260 -19.25 5.85 -0.44
CA THR A 260 -18.61 5.62 0.87
C THR A 260 -17.11 5.76 0.68
N ASN A 261 -16.49 6.73 1.33
CA ASN A 261 -15.05 6.64 1.59
C ASN A 261 -14.87 5.37 2.41
N VAL A 262 -14.21 4.36 1.87
CA VAL A 262 -13.74 3.24 2.68
C VAL A 262 -12.67 3.83 3.60
N PRO A 263 -12.87 3.86 4.92
CA PRO A 263 -11.75 4.09 5.80
C PRO A 263 -10.78 2.93 5.58
N PHE A 264 -9.58 3.27 5.14
CA PHE A 264 -8.44 2.37 5.11
C PHE A 264 -8.28 1.77 6.51
N ASN A 265 -8.75 0.54 6.71
CA ASN A 265 -8.44 -0.21 7.89
C ASN A 265 -7.30 -1.14 7.51
N LEU A 266 -6.08 -0.71 7.83
CA LEU A 266 -4.89 -1.55 7.76
C LEU A 266 -5.09 -2.88 8.49
N GLY A 267 -6.11 -3.00 9.36
CA GLY A 267 -6.51 -4.16 10.17
C GLY A 267 -6.84 -5.49 9.48
N ASP A 268 -6.87 -5.57 8.15
CA ASP A 268 -7.54 -6.69 7.46
C ASP A 268 -6.66 -7.54 6.53
N ILE A 269 -5.33 -7.51 6.66
CA ILE A 269 -4.46 -8.55 6.08
C ILE A 269 -4.02 -9.53 7.15
N LYS A 270 -4.45 -10.78 7.00
CA LYS A 270 -3.95 -11.92 7.78
C LYS A 270 -3.37 -12.94 6.79
N PRO A 271 -2.06 -13.21 6.79
CA PRO A 271 -1.53 -14.37 6.08
C PRO A 271 -1.91 -15.65 6.83
N LYS A 272 -2.33 -16.68 6.09
CA LYS A 272 -2.41 -18.06 6.60
C LYS A 272 -1.01 -18.62 6.85
N HIS A 273 -0.94 -19.45 7.89
CA HIS A 273 0.17 -20.29 8.34
C HIS A 273 0.95 -21.02 7.24
#